data_AF-A0A4Q5T208-F1
#
_entry.id   AF-A0A4Q5T208-F1
#
_cell.length_a   1.000
_cell.length_b   1.000
_cell.length_c   1.000
_cell.angle_alpha   90.00
_cell.angle_beta   90.00
_cell.angle_gamma   90.00
#
_symmetry.space_group_name_H-M   'P 1'
#
loop_
_entity.id
_entity.type
_entity.pdbx_description
1 polymer ?
#
loop_
_entity_poly.entity_id
_entity_poly.type
_entity_poly.pdbx_seq_one_letter_code
_entity_poly.pdbx_strand_id
1 'polypeptide(L)' 'TKIRYTSMSLPYHIGNGVFGGLVPFIATLLATTFTSDPLVGLWYPIGVAALCFIIGAVYLNNQIDERNE' A
#
# COMPACT_ATOMS: atom_id res chain seq x y z
N THR A 1 -3.07 -25.72 -22.82
CA THR A 1 -2.71 -25.51 -21.40
C THR A 1 -3.12 -24.10 -20.98
N LYS A 2 -4.22 -23.95 -20.22
CA LYS A 2 -4.65 -22.64 -19.71
C LYS A 2 -3.97 -22.40 -18.36
N ILE A 3 -2.96 -21.55 -18.34
CA ILE A 3 -2.32 -21.12 -17.10
C ILE A 3 -3.23 -20.06 -16.46
N ARG A 4 -3.79 -20.38 -15.29
CA ARG A 4 -4.43 -19.37 -14.45
C ARG A 4 -3.32 -18.47 -13.94
N TYR A 5 -3.26 -17.23 -14.42
CA TYR A 5 -2.61 -16.15 -13.68
C TYR A 5 -3.28 -16.13 -12.31
N THR A 6 -2.63 -16.77 -11.34
CA THR A 6 -3.21 -17.00 -10.03
C THR A 6 -3.42 -15.63 -9.41
N SER A 7 -4.59 -15.39 -8.85
CA SER A 7 -5.11 -14.10 -8.39
C SER A 7 -4.27 -13.34 -7.36
N MET A 8 -3.04 -13.79 -7.08
CA MET A 8 -2.07 -13.18 -6.17
C MET A 8 -1.25 -12.05 -6.81
N SER A 9 -0.92 -12.13 -8.11
CA SER A 9 -0.08 -11.08 -8.73
C SER A 9 -0.88 -9.86 -9.19
N LEU A 10 -2.14 -10.04 -9.61
CA LEU A 10 -3.04 -8.97 -10.03
C LEU A 10 -3.21 -7.89 -8.94
N PRO A 11 -3.58 -8.21 -7.69
CA PRO A 11 -3.70 -7.21 -6.64
C PRO A 11 -2.34 -6.55 -6.31
N TYR A 12 -1.23 -7.28 -6.37
CA TYR A 12 0.09 -6.70 -6.14
C TYR A 12 0.53 -5.71 -7.23
N HIS A 13 0.29 -6.05 -8.50
CA HIS A 13 0.59 -5.17 -9.63
C HIS A 13 -0.30 -3.92 -9.64
N ILE A 14 -1.59 -4.07 -9.35
CA ILE A 14 -2.51 -2.94 -9.26
C ILE A 14 -2.17 -2.08 -8.03
N GLY A 15 -1.86 -2.69 -6.89
CA GLY A 15 -1.44 -1.97 -5.69
C GLY A 15 -0.17 -1.17 -5.91
N ASN A 16 0.87 -1.78 -6.48
CA ASN A 16 2.12 -1.09 -6.79
C ASN A 16 1.93 -0.01 -7.86
N GLY A 17 1.08 -0.25 -8.86
CA GLY A 17 0.78 0.72 -9.90
C GLY A 17 0.07 1.97 -9.35
N VAL A 18 -0.96 1.79 -8.54
CA VAL A 18 -1.79 2.90 -8.02
C VAL A 18 -1.12 3.56 -6.82
N PHE A 19 -0.80 2.82 -5.77
CA PHE A 19 -0.25 3.43 -4.55
C PHE A 19 1.22 3.80 -4.71
N GLY A 20 2.02 2.97 -5.40
CA GLY A 20 3.44 3.25 -5.64
C GLY A 20 3.66 4.23 -6.79
N GLY A 21 2.94 4.08 -7.89
CA GLY A 21 3.09 4.93 -9.08
C GLY A 21 2.63 6.38 -8.88
N LEU A 22 1.66 6.63 -7.97
CA LEU A 22 1.19 7.99 -7.68
C LEU A 22 2.07 8.76 -6.68
N VAL A 23 3.00 8.10 -5.97
CA VAL A 23 3.91 8.74 -5.00
C VAL A 23 4.66 9.94 -5.60
N PRO A 24 5.37 9.84 -6.74
CA PRO A 24 6.10 10.98 -7.31
C PRO A 24 5.17 12.14 -7.72
N PHE A 25 3.96 11.84 -8.21
CA PHE A 25 2.97 12.86 -8.58
C PHE A 25 2.48 13.61 -7.34
N ILE A 26 2.03 12.90 -6.30
CA ILE A 26 1.55 13.49 -5.06
C ILE A 26 2.68 14.22 -4.33
N ALA A 27 3.88 13.64 -4.27
CA ALA A 27 5.03 14.26 -3.63
C ALA A 27 5.40 15.59 -4.30
N THR A 28 5.40 15.64 -5.64
CA THR A 28 5.65 16.88 -6.38
C THR A 28 4.54 17.90 -6.14
N LEU A 29 3.27 17.49 -6.20
CA LEU A 29 2.12 18.36 -5.95
C LEU A 29 2.11 18.95 -4.53
N LEU A 30 2.45 18.16 -3.52
CA LEU A 30 2.59 18.64 -2.14
C LEU A 30 3.80 19.58 -2.00
N ALA A 31 4.95 19.24 -2.61
CA ALA A 31 6.15 20.07 -2.55
C ALA A 31 5.96 21.44 -3.24
N THR A 32 5.17 21.51 -4.32
CA THR A 32 4.86 22.80 -4.97
C THR A 32 3.82 23.61 -4.21
N THR A 33 2.91 22.96 -3.49
CA THR A 33 1.88 23.65 -2.68
C THR A 33 2.45 24.14 -1.34
N PHE A 34 3.33 23.36 -0.71
CA PHE A 34 3.96 23.66 0.57
C PHE A 34 5.47 23.79 0.40
N THR A 35 5.89 24.94 -0.13
CA THR A 35 7.31 25.21 -0.44
C THR A 35 8.18 25.40 0.82
N SER A 36 7.56 25.67 1.98
CA SER A 36 8.25 25.86 3.25
C SER A 36 8.91 24.58 3.76
N ASP A 37 8.36 23.41 3.41
CA ASP A 37 8.73 22.14 4.02
C ASP A 37 9.06 21.09 2.93
N PRO A 38 10.34 20.85 2.63
CA PRO A 38 10.74 19.93 1.56
C PRO A 38 10.39 18.45 1.86
N LEU A 39 10.05 18.13 3.11
CA LEU A 39 9.67 16.80 3.55
C LEU A 39 8.18 16.50 3.42
N VAL A 40 7.37 17.47 2.97
CA VAL A 40 5.90 17.34 2.90
C VAL A 40 5.45 16.15 2.04
N GLY A 41 6.22 15.77 1.00
CA GLY A 41 5.92 14.63 0.15
C GLY A 41 5.93 13.27 0.84
N LEU A 42 6.60 13.15 2.01
CA LEU A 42 6.66 11.90 2.79
C LEU A 42 5.33 11.55 3.46
N TRP A 43 4.43 12.52 3.65
CA TRP A 43 3.14 12.28 4.30
C TRP A 43 2.27 11.27 3.54
N TYR A 44 2.38 11.22 2.20
CA TYR A 44 1.61 10.28 1.39
C TYR A 44 1.99 8.81 1.67
N PRO A 45 3.25 8.37 1.51
CA PRO A 45 3.63 6.99 1.82
C PRO A 45 3.48 6.65 3.31
N ILE A 46 3.75 7.59 4.22
CA ILE A 46 3.55 7.39 5.67
C ILE A 46 2.07 7.12 5.97
N GLY A 47 1.16 7.91 5.38
CA GLY A 47 -0.29 7.73 5.54
C GLY A 47 -0.79 6.40 4.98
N VAL A 48 -0.33 6.01 3.79
CA VAL A 48 -0.70 4.72 3.18
C VAL A 48 -0.19 3.54 4.02
N ALA A 49 1.04 3.62 4.55
CA ALA A 49 1.60 2.59 5.43
C ALA A 49 0.82 2.48 6.75
N ALA A 50 0.49 3.61 7.38
CA ALA A 50 -0.30 3.65 8.60
C ALA A 50 -1.70 3.07 8.39
N LEU A 51 -2.37 3.40 7.28
CA LEU A 51 -3.66 2.83 6.92
C LEU A 51 -3.58 1.30 6.77
N CYS A 52 -2.56 0.81 6.05
CA CYS A 52 -2.33 -0.63 5.86
C CYS A 52 -2.10 -1.33 7.21
N PHE A 53 -1.33 -0.70 8.10
CA PHE A 53 -1.10 -1.19 9.45
C PHE A 53 -2.38 -1.27 10.27
N ILE A 54 -3.23 -0.24 10.25
CA ILE A 54 -4.51 -0.23 10.97
C ILE A 54 -5.43 -1.33 10.44
N ILE A 55 -5.56 -1.45 9.12
CA ILE A 55 -6.37 -2.50 8.49
C ILE A 55 -5.85 -3.88 8.88
N GLY A 56 -4.55 -4.10 8.79
CA GLY A 56 -3.90 -5.34 9.23
C GLY A 56 -4.16 -5.61 10.71
N ALA A 57 -3.99 -4.64 11.59
CA ALA A 57 -4.18 -4.80 13.02
C ALA A 57 -5.64 -5.13 13.41
N VAL A 58 -6.62 -4.59 12.68
CA VAL A 58 -8.05 -4.83 12.95
C VAL A 58 -8.55 -6.14 12.31
N TYR A 59 -8.14 -6.42 11.06
CA TYR A 59 -8.67 -7.56 10.29
C TYR A 59 -7.84 -8.84 10.40
N LEU A 60 -6.55 -8.76 10.75
CA LEU A 60 -5.71 -9.94 10.91
C LEU A 60 -6.01 -10.60 12.26
N ASN A 61 -7.05 -11.43 12.28
CA ASN A 61 -7.36 -12.30 13.40
C ASN A 61 -6.44 -13.52 13.36
N ASN A 62 -5.81 -13.84 14.50
CA ASN A 62 -4.90 -14.96 14.66
C ASN A 62 -5.68 -16.30 14.70
N GLN A 63 -6.26 -16.69 13.57
CA GLN A 63 -6.69 -18.08 13.34
C GLN A 63 -5.43 -18.86 12.95
N ILE A 64 -4.57 -19.13 13.94
CA ILE A 64 -3.64 -20.25 13.85
C ILE A 64 -4.52 -21.47 13.68
N ASP A 65 -4.62 -21.91 12.44
CA ASP A 65 -5.31 -23.14 12.06
C ASP A 65 -4.56 -24.26 12.79
N GLU A 66 -5.03 -24.61 14.00
CA GLU A 66 -4.68 -25.85 14.68
C GLU A 66 -5.21 -26.98 13.82
N ARG A 67 -4.55 -27.22 12.69
CA ARG A 67 -4.67 -28.46 11.94
C ARG A 67 -4.03 -29.53 12.80
N ASN A 68 -4.85 -30.04 13.72
CA ASN A 68 -4.73 -31.36 14.29
C ASN A 68 -4.51 -32.33 13.12
N GLU A 69 -3.42 -33.09 13.21
CA GLU A 69 -3.13 -34.27 12.39
C GLU A 69 -4.31 -35.25 12.36
#